data_AF-A0A536B3G6-F1
#
_entry.id   AF-A0A536B3G6-F1
#
_cell.length_a   1.000
_cell.length_b   1.000
_cell.length_c   1.000
_cell.angle_alpha   90.00
_cell.angle_beta   90.00
_cell.angle_gamma   90.00
#
_symmetry.space_group_name_H-M   'P 1'
#
loop_
_entity.id
_entity.type
_entity.pdbx_description
1 polymer ?
#
loop_
_entity_poly.entity_id
_entity_poly.type
_entity_poly.pdbx_seq_one_letter_code
_entity_poly.pdbx_strand_id
1 'polypeptide(L)'
;LPRYDELLIGYEHRDRVIAAKHRPAVYSKNAIIEAVFLVDGWAAGTWALATTKSDAVVRIRPFGPLAPAARAAAVEEGEALARFMAPDAKTHGARVE
;
A
#
# COMPACT_ATOMS: atom_id res chain seq x y z
N LEU A 1 -0.51 4.83 3.01
CA LEU A 1 -1.13 5.97 2.31
C LEU A 1 -2.13 5.47 1.27
N PRO A 2 -3.40 5.91 1.30
CA PRO A 2 -4.41 5.56 0.30
C PRO A 2 -4.08 6.11 -1.09
N ARG A 3 -4.85 5.70 -2.10
CA ARG A 3 -4.80 6.35 -3.41
C ARG A 3 -5.07 7.83 -3.26
N TYR A 4 -4.34 8.62 -4.03
CA TYR A 4 -4.45 10.09 -4.04
C TYR A 4 -4.18 10.78 -2.70
N ASP A 5 -3.42 10.14 -1.80
CA ASP A 5 -2.96 10.81 -0.58
C ASP A 5 -2.19 12.10 -0.92
N GLU A 6 -2.42 13.16 -0.16
CA GLU A 6 -1.86 14.50 -0.41
C GLU A 6 -0.33 14.49 -0.48
N LEU A 7 0.34 13.63 0.31
CA LEU A 7 1.80 13.48 0.26
C LEU A 7 2.30 13.02 -1.11
N LEU A 8 1.45 12.37 -1.91
CA LEU A 8 1.76 11.87 -3.24
C LEU A 8 1.41 12.87 -4.35
N ILE A 9 0.72 13.98 -4.03
CA ILE A 9 0.17 14.94 -5.01
C ILE A 9 0.65 16.36 -4.77
N GLY A 10 0.38 16.92 -3.58
CA GLY A 10 0.38 18.36 -3.35
C GLY A 10 1.75 19.00 -3.22
N TYR A 11 2.79 18.20 -2.99
CA TYR A 11 4.15 18.70 -2.85
C TYR A 11 4.91 18.64 -4.17
N GLU A 12 5.71 19.67 -4.46
CA GLU A 12 6.59 19.70 -5.64
C GLU A 12 7.68 18.60 -5.57
N HIS A 13 8.31 18.46 -4.39
CA HIS A 13 9.45 17.55 -4.18
C HIS A 13 9.02 16.22 -3.52
N ARG A 14 8.49 15.31 -4.34
CA ARG A 14 7.99 13.98 -3.89
C ARG A 14 9.05 12.88 -3.88
N ASP A 15 10.25 13.17 -4.36
CA ASP A 15 11.47 12.38 -4.14
C ASP A 15 11.83 12.15 -2.67
N ARG A 16 11.25 12.93 -1.75
CA ARG A 16 11.44 12.75 -0.30
C ARG A 16 10.76 11.50 0.27
N VAL A 17 9.78 10.95 -0.46
CA VAL A 17 8.98 9.79 -0.05
C VAL A 17 9.03 8.69 -1.10
N ILE A 18 9.15 9.04 -2.39
CA ILE A 18 9.15 8.07 -3.50
C ILE A 18 10.47 8.18 -4.28
N ALA A 19 11.30 7.13 -4.21
CA ALA A 19 12.49 7.05 -5.04
C ALA A 19 12.13 7.14 -6.53
N ALA A 20 12.91 7.89 -7.32
CA ALA A 20 12.62 8.18 -8.72
C ALA A 20 12.31 6.92 -9.56
N LYS A 21 13.06 5.83 -9.31
CA LYS A 21 12.88 4.53 -9.97
C LYS A 21 11.51 3.87 -9.73
N HIS A 22 10.80 4.22 -8.66
CA HIS A 22 9.51 3.62 -8.30
C HIS A 22 8.31 4.48 -8.69
N ARG A 23 8.54 5.74 -9.11
CA ARG A 23 7.47 6.65 -9.54
C ARG A 23 6.56 6.07 -10.62
N PRO A 24 7.03 5.34 -11.64
CA PRO A 24 6.14 4.75 -12.65
C PRO A 24 5.14 3.72 -12.09
N ALA A 25 5.45 3.10 -10.94
CA ALA A 25 4.54 2.16 -10.27
C ALA A 25 3.51 2.88 -9.37
N VAL A 26 3.80 4.11 -8.94
CA VAL A 26 2.90 4.93 -8.11
C VAL A 26 2.01 5.83 -8.97
N TYR A 27 2.59 6.49 -9.98
CA TYR A 27 1.88 7.32 -10.96
C TYR A 27 1.55 6.47 -12.18
N SER A 28 0.46 5.72 -12.08
CA SER A 28 0.04 4.82 -13.13
C SER A 28 -0.75 5.57 -14.23
N LYS A 29 -1.22 4.82 -15.24
CA LYS A 29 -1.90 5.42 -16.39
C LYS A 29 -3.21 6.10 -15.97
N ASN A 30 -3.73 6.97 -16.84
CA ASN A 30 -5.03 7.65 -16.66
C ASN A 30 -5.11 8.49 -15.36
N ALA A 31 -3.99 9.14 -15.00
CA ALA A 31 -3.88 9.99 -13.81
C ALA A 31 -4.21 9.27 -12.49
N ILE A 32 -4.02 7.95 -12.43
CA ILE A 32 -4.19 7.19 -11.19
C ILE A 32 -2.91 7.30 -10.35
N ILE A 33 -3.10 7.63 -9.07
CA ILE A 33 -2.04 7.65 -8.07
C ILE A 33 -2.32 6.51 -7.10
N GLU A 34 -1.53 5.46 -7.22
CA GLU A 34 -1.73 4.22 -6.47
C GLU A 34 -1.50 4.42 -4.97
N ALA A 35 -2.18 3.59 -4.17
CA ALA A 35 -1.97 3.56 -2.73
C ALA A 35 -0.60 2.94 -2.45
N VAL A 36 0.16 3.55 -1.54
CA VAL A 36 1.52 3.09 -1.18
C VAL A 36 1.61 2.73 0.29
N PHE A 37 2.41 1.72 0.60
CA PHE A 37 2.83 1.46 1.98
C PHE A 37 4.26 1.96 2.17
N LEU A 38 4.55 2.39 3.40
CA LEU A 38 5.83 2.99 3.74
C LEU A 38 6.64 2.05 4.61
N VAL A 39 7.96 2.08 4.45
CA VAL A 39 8.93 1.51 5.39
C VAL A 39 9.91 2.64 5.70
N ASP A 40 10.05 2.98 6.99
CA ASP A 40 10.94 4.06 7.47
C ASP A 40 10.74 5.40 6.71
N GLY A 41 9.48 5.74 6.41
CA GLY A 41 9.10 6.98 5.72
C GLY A 41 9.21 6.93 4.19
N TRP A 42 9.67 5.83 3.61
CA TRP A 42 9.83 5.67 2.16
C TRP A 42 8.79 4.73 1.56
N ALA A 43 8.27 5.07 0.38
CA ALA A 43 7.40 4.20 -0.40
C ALA A 43 8.13 2.91 -0.76
N ALA A 44 7.70 1.80 -0.14
CA ALA A 44 8.30 0.49 -0.30
C ALA A 44 7.51 -0.42 -1.26
N GLY A 45 6.32 0.01 -1.67
CA GLY A 45 5.48 -0.69 -2.64
C GLY A 45 4.08 -0.11 -2.72
N THR A 46 3.22 -0.76 -3.50
CA THR A 46 1.79 -0.43 -3.58
C THR A 46 0.95 -1.39 -2.76
N TRP A 47 -0.29 -1.01 -2.45
CA TRP A 47 -1.27 -1.92 -1.88
C TRP A 47 -2.65 -1.73 -2.49
N ALA A 48 -3.49 -2.74 -2.39
CA ALA A 48 -4.88 -2.68 -2.80
C ALA A 48 -5.74 -3.58 -1.92
N LEU A 49 -6.94 -3.12 -1.58
CA LEU A 49 -7.94 -3.97 -0.93
C LEU A 49 -8.66 -4.83 -1.98
N ALA A 50 -8.78 -6.13 -1.69
CA ALA A 50 -9.57 -7.08 -2.44
C ALA A 50 -10.71 -7.58 -1.55
N THR A 51 -11.96 -7.38 -1.97
CA THR A 51 -13.13 -7.83 -1.20
C THR A 51 -13.94 -8.87 -1.96
N THR A 52 -14.49 -9.82 -1.21
CA THR A 52 -15.58 -10.70 -1.63
C THR A 52 -16.81 -10.41 -0.76
N LYS A 53 -17.87 -11.23 -0.84
CA LYS A 53 -19.00 -11.12 0.09
C LYS A 53 -18.63 -11.45 1.54
N SER A 54 -17.57 -12.22 1.77
CA SER A 54 -17.17 -12.71 3.10
C SER A 54 -15.78 -12.29 3.53
N ASP A 55 -14.92 -11.88 2.60
CA ASP A 55 -13.49 -11.74 2.85
C ASP A 55 -12.98 -10.37 2.43
N ALA A 56 -12.04 -9.84 3.19
CA ALA A 56 -11.33 -8.62 2.88
C ALA A 56 -9.82 -8.85 3.02
N VAL A 57 -9.09 -8.76 1.91
CA VAL A 57 -7.64 -9.03 1.88
C VAL A 57 -6.91 -7.83 1.30
N VAL A 58 -5.99 -7.26 2.07
CA VAL A 58 -5.03 -6.28 1.55
C VAL A 58 -3.90 -7.01 0.81
N ARG A 59 -3.75 -6.72 -0.48
CA ARG A 59 -2.64 -7.20 -1.30
C ARG A 59 -1.52 -6.16 -1.24
N ILE A 60 -0.35 -6.58 -0.77
CA ILE A 60 0.85 -5.76 -0.61
C ILE A 60 1.82 -6.14 -1.71
N ARG A 61 2.28 -5.17 -2.50
CA ARG A 61 3.19 -5.39 -3.65
C ARG A 61 4.46 -4.57 -3.47
N PRO A 62 5.48 -5.15 -2.81
CA PRO A 62 6.75 -4.48 -2.62
C PRO A 62 7.43 -4.16 -3.95
N PHE A 63 8.16 -3.05 -4.02
CA PHE A 63 9.00 -2.74 -5.19
C PHE A 63 10.27 -3.60 -5.28
N GLY A 64 10.60 -4.30 -4.20
CA GLY A 64 11.74 -5.20 -4.08
C GLY A 64 11.69 -6.00 -2.77
N PRO A 65 12.70 -6.84 -2.49
CA PRO A 65 12.72 -7.64 -1.28
C PRO A 65 12.60 -6.78 -0.01
N LEU A 66 11.76 -7.23 0.93
CA LEU A 66 11.63 -6.61 2.25
C LEU A 66 12.46 -7.39 3.27
N ALA A 67 13.03 -6.68 4.25
CA ALA A 67 13.56 -7.31 5.44
C ALA A 67 12.44 -8.11 6.16
N PRO A 68 12.73 -9.24 6.80
CA PRO A 68 11.71 -10.07 7.43
C PRO A 68 10.80 -9.31 8.41
N ALA A 69 11.38 -8.40 9.21
CA ALA A 69 10.64 -7.56 10.14
C ALA A 69 9.68 -6.60 9.43
N ALA A 70 10.14 -5.91 8.38
CA ALA A 70 9.30 -5.01 7.59
C ALA A 70 8.18 -5.77 6.87
N ARG A 71 8.46 -6.99 6.38
CA ARG A 71 7.45 -7.85 5.76
C ARG A 71 6.37 -8.25 6.77
N ALA A 72 6.76 -8.65 7.97
CA ALA A 72 5.82 -9.04 9.03
C ALA A 72 4.94 -7.84 9.45
N ALA A 73 5.56 -6.68 9.70
CA ALA A 73 4.85 -5.46 10.05
C ALA A 73 3.88 -5.00 8.95
N ALA A 74 4.27 -5.10 7.68
CA ALA A 74 3.39 -4.76 6.56
C ALA A 74 2.15 -5.67 6.50
N VAL A 75 2.30 -6.97 6.79
CA VAL A 75 1.17 -7.92 6.84
C VAL A 75 0.25 -7.59 8.03
N GLU A 76 0.81 -7.36 9.21
CA GLU A 76 0.04 -6.99 10.41
C GLU A 76 -0.79 -5.72 10.18
N GLU A 77 -0.16 -4.65 9.70
CA GLU A 77 -0.82 -3.39 9.38
C GLU A 77 -1.85 -3.55 8.26
N GLY A 78 -1.52 -4.32 7.22
CA GLY A 78 -2.44 -4.60 6.12
C GLY A 78 -3.70 -5.32 6.59
N GLU A 79 -3.59 -6.24 7.56
CA GLU A 79 -4.73 -6.96 8.11
C GLU A 79 -5.59 -6.04 8.99
N ALA A 80 -4.96 -5.19 9.80
CA ALA A 80 -5.66 -4.14 10.55
C ALA A 80 -6.41 -3.18 9.62
N LEU A 81 -5.79 -2.78 8.50
CA LEU A 81 -6.41 -1.95 7.48
C LEU A 81 -7.58 -2.68 6.79
N ALA A 82 -7.46 -3.98 6.52
CA ALA A 82 -8.56 -4.77 5.95
C ALA A 82 -9.79 -4.76 6.88
N ARG A 83 -9.58 -4.94 8.21
CA ARG A 83 -10.64 -4.84 9.23
C ARG A 83 -11.29 -3.48 9.25
N PHE A 84 -10.47 -2.43 9.18
CA PHE A 84 -10.95 -1.06 9.20
C PHE A 84 -11.81 -0.72 7.96
N MET A 85 -11.36 -1.12 6.76
CA MET A 85 -12.02 -0.76 5.52
C MET A 85 -13.26 -1.62 5.20
N ALA A 86 -13.34 -2.83 5.74
CA ALA A 86 -14.43 -3.78 5.48
C ALA A 86 -14.87 -4.46 6.79
N PRO A 87 -15.45 -3.71 7.75
CA PRO A 87 -15.78 -4.24 9.08
C PRO A 87 -16.79 -5.39 9.05
N ASP A 88 -17.64 -5.44 8.02
CA ASP A 88 -18.68 -6.48 7.86
C ASP A 88 -18.17 -7.78 7.23
N ALA A 89 -16.91 -7.82 6.76
CA ALA A 89 -16.32 -9.05 6.26
C ALA A 89 -16.14 -10.05 7.41
N LYS A 90 -16.37 -11.34 7.13
CA LYS A 90 -16.20 -12.42 8.09
C LYS A 90 -14.73 -12.76 8.31
N THR A 91 -13.91 -12.59 7.28
CA THR A 91 -12.47 -12.81 7.35
C THR A 91 -11.72 -11.58 6.86
N HIS A 92 -10.59 -11.31 7.51
CA HIS A 92 -9.68 -10.23 7.18
C HIS A 92 -8.28 -10.80 7.05
N GLY A 93 -7.51 -10.29 6.10
CA GLY A 93 -6.15 -10.75 5.87
C GLY A 93 -5.30 -9.72 5.16
N ALA A 94 -4.00 -9.97 5.15
CA ALA A 94 -3.09 -9.34 4.22
C ALA A 94 -2.11 -10.35 3.66
N ARG A 95 -1.66 -10.11 2.42
CA ARG A 95 -0.67 -10.97 1.77
C ARG A 95 0.30 -10.14 0.94
N VAL A 96 1.56 -10.55 0.97
CA VAL A 96 2.62 -10.00 0.12
C VAL A 96 2.65 -10.80 -1.17
N GLU A 97 2.53 -10.12 -2.31
CA GLU A 97 2.56 -10.66 -3.67
C GLU A 97 3.92 -10.42 -4.34
#